data_AF-A0A962HEH5-F1
#
_entry.id   AF-A0A962HEH5-F1
#
_cell.length_a   1.000
_cell.length_b   1.000
_cell.length_c   1.000
_cell.angle_alpha   90.00
_cell.angle_beta   90.00
_cell.angle_gamma   90.00
#
_symmetry.space_group_name_H-M   'P 1'
#
loop_
_entity.id
_entity.type
_entity.pdbx_description
1 polymer ?
#
loop_
_entity_poly.entity_id
_entity_poly.type
_entity_poly.pdbx_seq_one_letter_code
_entity_poly.pdbx_strand_id
1 'polypeptide(L)'
;GDKFYVIVQGEAEVLKDGVGKVAELKAGNYFGEDALVSDVPRSATVKMLSDGLLSTLEKEDFKRLLKDSIVEYITPQEADEKIRNDKSYILLDIRSSEEYDHEHSDQSQNIPLAMLRSELKELDFDATYLISKEGGKRSDLAAHLLRQNNINAFVIREKTD
;
A
#
# COMPACT_ATOMS: atom_id res chain seq x y z
N GLY A 1 -7.89 8.65 -11.62
CA GLY A 1 -7.06 9.77 -11.14
C GLY A 1 -5.97 10.01 -12.15
N ASP A 2 -5.49 11.24 -12.25
CA ASP A 2 -4.45 11.69 -13.17
C ASP A 2 -3.10 11.93 -12.48
N LYS A 3 -3.12 12.22 -11.17
CA LYS A 3 -1.92 12.51 -10.36
C LYS A 3 -1.95 11.83 -9.00
N PHE A 4 -0.76 11.69 -8.45
CA PHE A 4 -0.52 11.32 -7.05
C PHE A 4 -0.33 12.61 -6.25
N TYR A 5 -0.92 12.68 -5.06
CA TYR A 5 -0.91 13.89 -4.23
C TYR A 5 -0.26 13.57 -2.89
N VAL A 6 0.61 14.46 -2.41
CA VAL A 6 1.18 14.43 -1.06
C VAL A 6 0.74 15.67 -0.32
N ILE A 7 0.23 15.51 0.91
CA ILE A 7 -0.09 16.62 1.79
C ILE A 7 1.20 17.15 2.38
N VAL A 8 1.61 18.36 1.97
CA VAL A 8 2.78 19.05 2.53
C VAL A 8 2.37 19.84 3.79
N GLN A 9 1.17 20.41 3.78
CA GLN A 9 0.59 21.15 4.90
C GLN A 9 -0.93 21.02 4.90
N GLY A 10 -1.52 21.01 6.10
CA GLY A 10 -2.97 20.98 6.33
C GLY A 10 -3.49 19.60 6.68
N GLU A 11 -4.81 19.52 6.86
CA GLU A 11 -5.54 18.29 7.17
C GLU A 11 -6.67 18.09 6.15
N ALA A 12 -6.98 16.83 5.85
CA ALA A 12 -8.03 16.44 4.92
C ALA A 12 -8.82 15.24 5.46
N GLU A 13 -10.05 15.11 5.01
CA GLU A 13 -10.85 13.90 5.20
C GLU A 13 -11.08 13.18 3.87
N VAL A 14 -11.14 11.85 3.94
CA VAL A 14 -11.51 10.99 2.81
C VAL A 14 -12.96 10.57 2.99
N LEU A 15 -13.79 10.87 2.00
CA LEU A 15 -15.23 10.62 1.97
C LEU A 15 -15.55 9.62 0.86
N LYS A 16 -16.31 8.58 1.19
CA LYS A 16 -16.77 7.56 0.25
C LYS A 16 -18.29 7.53 0.19
N ASP A 17 -18.84 7.47 -1.01
CA ASP A 17 -20.29 7.45 -1.23
C ASP A 17 -20.90 6.21 -0.55
N GLY A 18 -21.99 6.43 0.21
CA GLY A 18 -22.68 5.39 0.96
C GLY A 18 -22.02 4.96 2.28
N VAL A 19 -20.76 5.33 2.52
CA VAL A 19 -20.02 5.00 3.76
C VAL A 19 -19.80 6.23 4.65
N GLY A 20 -19.57 7.39 4.04
CA GLY A 20 -19.23 8.62 4.76
C GLY A 20 -17.71 8.78 4.91
N LYS A 21 -17.27 9.28 6.06
CA LYS A 21 -15.85 9.51 6.34
C LYS A 21 -15.13 8.20 6.65
N VAL A 22 -14.09 7.90 5.89
CA VAL A 22 -13.31 6.64 6.00
C VAL A 22 -11.89 6.86 6.51
N ALA A 23 -11.31 8.06 6.34
CA ALA A 23 -9.98 8.38 6.84
C ALA A 23 -9.79 9.88 7.08
N GLU A 24 -8.79 10.20 7.90
CA GLU A 24 -8.19 11.54 8.01
C GLU A 24 -6.75 11.49 7.50
N LEU A 25 -6.34 12.53 6.79
CA LEU A 25 -4.99 12.68 6.25
C LEU A 25 -4.38 13.97 6.79
N LYS A 26 -3.10 13.91 7.14
CA LYS A 26 -2.30 15.01 7.67
C LYS A 26 -1.05 15.21 6.82
N ALA A 27 -0.27 16.23 7.14
CA ALA A 27 1.03 16.45 6.51
C ALA A 27 1.88 15.17 6.53
N GLY A 28 2.41 14.78 5.37
CA GLY A 28 3.15 13.54 5.14
C GLY A 28 2.32 12.38 4.58
N ASN A 29 0.99 12.40 4.72
CA ASN A 29 0.11 11.43 4.05
C ASN A 29 -0.04 11.78 2.55
N TYR A 30 -0.50 10.80 1.78
CA TYR A 30 -0.74 10.92 0.35
C TYR A 30 -2.07 10.30 -0.06
N PHE A 31 -2.50 10.58 -1.29
CA PHE A 31 -3.68 9.98 -1.89
C PHE A 31 -3.61 10.00 -3.43
N GLY A 32 -4.51 9.26 -4.05
CA GLY A 32 -4.67 9.19 -5.52
C GLY A 32 -3.84 8.10 -6.19
N GLU A 33 -2.99 7.40 -5.45
CA GLU A 33 -2.18 6.24 -5.89
C GLU A 33 -3.04 5.12 -6.43
N ASP A 34 -4.21 4.89 -5.82
CA ASP A 34 -5.08 3.77 -6.17
C ASP A 34 -5.49 3.83 -7.63
N ALA A 35 -5.87 5.01 -8.11
CA ALA A 35 -6.28 5.18 -9.51
C ALA A 35 -5.10 5.30 -10.50
N LEU A 36 -3.86 5.32 -10.02
CA LEU A 36 -2.65 5.26 -10.85
C LEU A 36 -2.09 3.84 -10.95
N VAL A 37 -2.29 3.06 -9.90
CA VAL A 37 -1.75 1.71 -9.73
C VAL A 37 -2.76 0.64 -10.16
N SER A 38 -4.03 0.82 -9.79
CA SER A 38 -5.12 -0.05 -10.20
C SER A 38 -5.81 0.52 -11.44
N ASP A 39 -6.46 -0.35 -12.22
CA ASP A 39 -7.35 0.05 -13.32
C ASP A 39 -8.74 0.50 -12.82
N VAL A 40 -8.89 0.73 -11.51
CA VAL A 40 -10.15 1.14 -10.88
C VAL A 40 -10.28 2.67 -10.91
N PRO A 41 -11.47 3.21 -11.27
CA PRO A 41 -11.74 4.64 -11.21
C PRO A 41 -11.61 5.22 -9.79
N ARG A 42 -11.66 6.56 -9.69
CA ARG A 42 -11.66 7.28 -8.40
C ARG A 42 -12.76 6.73 -7.49
N SER A 43 -12.37 6.17 -6.35
CA SER A 43 -13.26 5.48 -5.40
C SER A 43 -13.70 6.35 -4.21
N ALA A 44 -13.02 7.47 -3.96
CA ALA A 44 -13.31 8.39 -2.85
C ALA A 44 -13.06 9.87 -3.21
N THR A 45 -13.66 10.77 -2.44
CA THR A 45 -13.45 12.22 -2.49
C THR A 45 -12.55 12.62 -1.33
N VAL A 46 -11.46 13.33 -1.61
CA VAL A 46 -10.62 13.94 -0.57
C VAL A 46 -11.00 15.41 -0.44
N LYS A 47 -11.33 15.83 0.78
CA LYS A 47 -11.75 17.20 1.09
C LYS A 47 -10.83 17.79 2.16
N MET A 48 -10.22 18.94 1.85
CA MET A 48 -9.41 19.67 2.83
C MET A 48 -10.30 20.20 3.97
N LEU A 49 -9.84 20.01 5.21
CA LEU A 49 -10.44 20.51 6.44
C LEU A 49 -9.83 21.84 6.88
N SER A 50 -8.61 22.14 6.42
CA SER A 50 -7.90 23.39 6.64
C SER A 50 -7.30 23.92 5.34
N ASP A 51 -6.82 25.15 5.35
CA ASP A 51 -5.88 25.62 4.32
C ASP A 51 -4.69 24.64 4.25
N GLY A 52 -4.26 24.31 3.03
CA GLY A 52 -3.23 23.33 2.84
C GLY A 52 -2.43 23.50 1.56
N LEU A 53 -1.31 22.79 1.53
CA LEU A 53 -0.37 22.77 0.43
C LEU A 53 -0.21 21.31 -0.03
N LEU A 54 -0.41 21.08 -1.31
CA LEU A 54 -0.25 19.76 -1.92
C LEU A 54 0.94 19.78 -2.89
N SER A 55 1.72 18.71 -2.88
CA SER A 55 2.66 18.40 -3.95
C SER A 55 2.07 17.31 -4.84
N THR A 56 2.31 17.39 -6.15
CA THR A 56 1.76 16.43 -7.12
C THR A 56 2.86 15.74 -7.90
N LEU A 57 2.63 14.48 -8.26
CA LEU A 57 3.43 13.73 -9.21
C LEU A 57 2.55 13.24 -10.36
N GLU A 58 3.00 13.43 -11.59
CA GLU A 58 2.28 12.99 -12.78
C GLU A 58 2.28 11.46 -12.89
N LYS A 59 1.23 10.89 -13.51
CA LYS A 59 1.05 9.44 -13.65
C LYS A 59 2.26 8.73 -14.26
N GLU A 60 2.89 9.33 -15.27
CA GLU A 60 4.06 8.74 -15.94
C GLU A 60 5.30 8.74 -15.06
N ASP A 61 5.57 9.84 -14.36
CA ASP A 61 6.68 9.94 -13.42
C ASP A 61 6.49 8.98 -12.24
N PHE A 62 5.27 8.88 -11.71
CA PHE A 62 4.93 7.90 -10.68
C PHE A 62 5.21 6.47 -11.18
N LYS A 63 4.73 6.11 -12.38
CA LYS A 63 4.99 4.79 -12.98
C LYS A 63 6.48 4.52 -13.20
N ARG A 64 7.29 5.55 -13.52
CA ARG A 64 8.73 5.39 -13.68
C ARG A 64 9.40 5.08 -12.34
N LEU A 65 9.06 5.81 -11.28
CA LEU A 65 9.60 5.56 -9.93
C LEU A 65 9.29 4.14 -9.43
N LEU A 66 8.14 3.57 -9.83
CA LEU A 66 7.82 2.17 -9.52
C LEU A 66 8.74 1.16 -10.19
N LYS A 67 9.14 1.41 -11.45
CA LYS A 67 9.94 0.46 -12.23
C LYS A 67 11.38 0.36 -11.73
N ASP A 68 11.90 1.40 -11.10
CA ASP A 68 13.29 1.45 -10.61
C ASP A 68 13.42 0.86 -9.19
N SER A 69 12.33 0.42 -8.56
CA SER A 69 12.36 -0.26 -7.28
C SER A 69 12.85 -1.70 -7.43
N ILE A 70 13.90 -2.08 -6.69
CA ILE A 70 14.34 -3.47 -6.54
C ILE A 70 13.33 -4.17 -5.61
N VAL A 71 12.25 -4.68 -6.19
CA VAL A 71 11.28 -5.51 -5.47
C VAL A 71 11.76 -6.96 -5.54
N GLU A 72 11.89 -7.59 -4.37
CA GLU A 72 12.14 -9.03 -4.29
C GLU A 72 10.81 -9.78 -4.39
N TYR A 73 10.66 -10.57 -5.46
CA TYR A 73 9.51 -11.42 -5.69
C TYR A 73 9.78 -12.86 -5.25
N ILE A 74 8.76 -13.52 -4.73
CA ILE A 74 8.77 -14.97 -4.46
C ILE A 74 7.52 -15.62 -5.05
N THR A 75 7.62 -16.88 -5.46
CA THR A 75 6.46 -17.65 -5.90
C THR A 75 5.56 -18.06 -4.73
N PRO A 76 4.30 -18.43 -4.97
CA PRO A 76 3.45 -18.99 -3.92
C PRO A 76 4.07 -20.22 -3.25
N GLN A 77 4.78 -21.08 -4.00
CA GLN A 77 5.46 -22.24 -3.41
C GLN A 77 6.62 -21.82 -2.50
N GLU A 78 7.41 -20.82 -2.91
CA GLU A 78 8.50 -20.27 -2.09
C GLU A 78 7.95 -19.57 -0.83
N ALA A 79 6.79 -18.91 -0.94
CA ALA A 79 6.08 -18.34 0.20
C ALA A 79 5.62 -19.42 1.19
N ASP A 80 5.02 -20.51 0.71
CA ASP A 80 4.62 -21.65 1.55
C ASP A 80 5.81 -22.29 2.26
N GLU A 81 6.96 -22.40 1.59
CA GLU A 81 8.20 -22.88 2.20
C GLU A 81 8.69 -21.97 3.32
N LYS A 82 8.65 -20.64 3.11
CA LYS A 82 8.98 -19.67 4.15
C LYS A 82 8.04 -19.76 5.33
N ILE A 83 6.73 -19.83 5.10
CA ILE A 83 5.71 -19.99 6.14
C ILE A 83 5.98 -21.24 7.00
N ARG A 84 6.45 -22.34 6.39
CA ARG A 84 6.79 -23.57 7.11
C ARG A 84 8.11 -23.48 7.89
N ASN A 85 9.09 -22.71 7.41
CA ASN A 85 10.47 -22.73 7.91
C ASN A 85 10.82 -21.54 8.83
N ASP A 86 10.28 -20.36 8.57
CA ASP A 86 10.56 -19.14 9.32
C ASP A 86 9.68 -19.07 10.58
N LYS A 87 10.28 -18.64 11.70
CA LYS A 87 9.60 -18.62 13.00
C LYS A 87 8.60 -17.47 13.18
N SER A 88 8.73 -16.40 12.38
CA SER A 88 7.86 -15.22 12.44
C SER A 88 7.62 -14.68 11.04
N TYR A 89 6.38 -14.83 10.54
CA TYR A 89 5.94 -14.28 9.27
C TYR A 89 4.61 -13.53 9.45
N ILE A 90 4.38 -12.54 8.61
CA ILE A 90 3.11 -11.82 8.52
C ILE A 90 2.70 -11.77 7.05
N LEU A 91 1.55 -12.38 6.74
CA LEU A 91 0.92 -12.20 5.43
C LEU A 91 0.20 -10.85 5.44
N LEU A 92 0.56 -9.96 4.51
CA LEU A 92 0.07 -8.59 4.50
C LEU A 92 -0.71 -8.30 3.21
N ASP A 93 -1.93 -7.82 3.37
CA ASP A 93 -2.77 -7.32 2.30
C ASP A 93 -2.77 -5.78 2.33
N ILE A 94 -2.26 -5.17 1.26
CA ILE A 94 -2.00 -3.73 1.17
C ILE A 94 -3.16 -2.98 0.48
N ARG A 95 -4.22 -3.71 0.11
CA ARG A 95 -5.40 -3.12 -0.50
C ARG A 95 -6.15 -2.26 0.50
N SER A 96 -7.08 -1.45 0.00
CA SER A 96 -8.00 -0.72 0.85
C SER A 96 -8.75 -1.69 1.78
N SER A 97 -9.13 -1.22 2.98
CA SER A 97 -9.87 -2.06 3.91
C SER A 97 -11.19 -2.54 3.33
N GLU A 98 -11.78 -1.77 2.41
CA GLU A 98 -13.01 -2.21 1.76
C GLU A 98 -12.77 -3.33 0.74
N GLU A 99 -11.67 -3.32 -0.03
CA GLU A 99 -11.31 -4.46 -0.88
C GLU A 99 -11.05 -5.72 -0.04
N TYR A 100 -10.44 -5.54 1.14
CA TYR A 100 -10.16 -6.61 2.08
C TYR A 100 -11.46 -7.19 2.67
N ASP A 101 -12.37 -6.34 3.12
CA ASP A 101 -13.65 -6.75 3.73
C ASP A 101 -14.53 -7.55 2.77
N HIS A 102 -14.43 -7.32 1.45
CA HIS A 102 -15.18 -8.07 0.45
C HIS A 102 -14.63 -9.48 0.21
N GLU A 103 -13.30 -9.62 0.10
CA GLU A 103 -12.63 -10.90 -0.13
C GLU A 103 -11.17 -10.83 0.32
N HIS A 104 -10.77 -11.72 1.23
CA HIS A 104 -9.39 -11.81 1.73
C HIS A 104 -9.04 -13.24 2.17
N SER A 105 -7.77 -13.45 2.53
CA SER A 105 -7.28 -14.67 3.16
C SER A 105 -7.37 -14.58 4.68
N ASP A 106 -7.93 -15.58 5.35
CA ASP A 106 -8.10 -15.58 6.82
C ASP A 106 -6.81 -15.36 7.63
N GLN A 107 -5.65 -15.62 7.03
CA GLN A 107 -4.33 -15.47 7.66
C GLN A 107 -3.66 -14.13 7.37
N SER A 108 -4.21 -13.31 6.48
CA SER A 108 -3.65 -11.99 6.17
C SER A 108 -4.03 -10.95 7.21
N GLN A 109 -3.16 -9.95 7.36
CA GLN A 109 -3.47 -8.69 8.03
C GLN A 109 -3.66 -7.62 6.97
N ASN A 110 -4.63 -6.73 7.15
CA ASN A 110 -4.82 -5.60 6.25
C ASN A 110 -4.13 -4.36 6.80
N ILE A 111 -3.14 -3.86 6.07
CA ILE A 111 -2.58 -2.51 6.27
C ILE A 111 -2.62 -1.80 4.92
N PRO A 112 -3.67 -1.00 4.65
CA PRO A 112 -3.79 -0.27 3.40
C PRO A 112 -2.55 0.56 3.09
N LEU A 113 -2.17 0.63 1.82
CA LEU A 113 -0.94 1.31 1.40
C LEU A 113 -0.89 2.76 1.90
N ALA A 114 -2.02 3.46 1.93
CA ALA A 114 -2.12 4.83 2.41
C ALA A 114 -1.76 5.00 3.90
N MET A 115 -1.95 3.96 4.72
CA MET A 115 -1.68 3.97 6.17
C MET A 115 -0.34 3.33 6.53
N LEU A 116 0.23 2.51 5.64
CA LEU A 116 1.46 1.76 5.90
C LEU A 116 2.59 2.65 6.44
N ARG A 117 2.80 3.84 5.86
CA ARG A 117 3.88 4.74 6.27
C ARG A 117 3.75 5.24 7.72
N SER A 118 2.52 5.51 8.18
CA SER A 118 2.27 5.90 9.57
C SER A 118 2.44 4.74 10.54
N GLU A 119 2.20 3.51 10.08
CA GLU A 119 2.26 2.30 10.92
C GLU A 119 3.64 1.67 10.99
N LEU A 120 4.60 2.09 10.16
CA LEU A 120 5.97 1.54 10.10
C LEU A 120 6.66 1.37 11.47
N LYS A 121 6.37 2.24 12.44
CA LYS A 121 6.99 2.21 13.77
C LYS A 121 6.43 1.14 14.69
N GLU A 122 5.22 0.68 14.43
CA GLU A 122 4.50 -0.32 15.23
C GLU A 122 4.65 -1.73 14.65
N LEU A 123 5.29 -1.86 13.48
CA LEU A 123 5.55 -3.15 12.83
C LEU A 123 6.62 -3.96 13.56
N ASP A 124 6.54 -5.28 13.44
CA ASP A 124 7.54 -6.20 13.96
C ASP A 124 8.75 -6.24 13.01
N PHE A 125 9.87 -5.64 13.41
CA PHE A 125 11.09 -5.56 12.61
C PHE A 125 11.80 -6.92 12.45
N ASP A 126 11.49 -7.91 13.30
CA ASP A 126 12.09 -9.25 13.24
C ASP A 126 11.25 -10.22 12.38
N ALA A 127 10.02 -9.86 12.01
CA ALA A 127 9.14 -10.66 11.17
C ALA A 127 9.48 -10.54 9.67
N THR A 128 9.18 -11.62 8.93
CA THR A 128 9.18 -11.57 7.45
C THR A 128 7.78 -11.26 6.92
N TYR A 129 7.64 -10.14 6.22
CA TYR A 129 6.39 -9.72 5.61
C TYR A 129 6.24 -10.31 4.20
N LEU A 130 5.18 -11.09 4.01
CA LEU A 130 4.80 -11.65 2.72
C LEU A 130 3.62 -10.85 2.19
N ILE A 131 3.82 -10.11 1.10
CA ILE A 131 2.82 -9.18 0.59
C ILE A 131 1.98 -9.85 -0.50
N SER A 132 0.66 -9.75 -0.37
CA SER A 132 -0.30 -10.37 -1.27
C SER A 132 -0.18 -9.86 -2.71
N LYS A 133 -0.50 -10.72 -3.69
CA LYS A 133 -0.43 -10.39 -5.13
C LYS A 133 -1.57 -9.48 -5.57
N GLU A 134 -2.68 -9.52 -4.85
CA GLU A 134 -3.93 -8.81 -5.10
C GLU A 134 -3.76 -7.28 -5.03
N GLY A 135 -2.75 -6.80 -4.29
CA GLY A 135 -2.37 -5.39 -4.27
C GLY A 135 -1.76 -4.88 -5.59
N GLY A 136 -1.30 -5.76 -6.48
CA GLY A 136 -0.66 -5.38 -7.74
C GLY A 136 0.57 -4.50 -7.48
N LYS A 137 0.69 -3.34 -8.15
CA LYS A 137 1.84 -2.44 -7.91
C LYS A 137 1.81 -1.75 -6.54
N ARG A 138 0.71 -1.84 -5.78
CA ARG A 138 0.67 -1.37 -4.38
C ARG A 138 1.57 -2.26 -3.53
N SER A 139 1.59 -3.55 -3.84
CA SER A 139 2.47 -4.52 -3.21
C SER A 139 3.94 -4.21 -3.48
N ASP A 140 4.28 -3.84 -4.72
CA ASP A 140 5.64 -3.40 -5.09
C ASP A 140 6.10 -2.17 -4.27
N LEU A 141 5.21 -1.18 -4.11
CA LEU A 141 5.46 0.00 -3.29
C LEU A 141 5.61 -0.32 -1.81
N ALA A 142 4.71 -1.16 -1.28
CA ALA A 142 4.76 -1.57 0.11
C ALA A 142 6.07 -2.32 0.42
N ALA A 143 6.48 -3.24 -0.45
CA ALA A 143 7.74 -3.96 -0.31
C ALA A 143 8.93 -3.00 -0.26
N HIS A 144 8.96 -2.02 -1.16
CA HIS A 144 9.99 -0.99 -1.17
C HIS A 144 10.03 -0.19 0.13
N LEU A 145 8.87 0.28 0.59
CA LEU A 145 8.76 1.06 1.83
C LEU A 145 9.22 0.27 3.05
N LEU A 146 8.82 -1.00 3.18
CA LEU A 146 9.25 -1.88 4.27
C LEU A 146 10.77 -2.08 4.23
N ARG A 147 11.34 -2.42 3.07
CA ARG A 147 12.77 -2.65 2.90
C ARG A 147 13.62 -1.41 3.17
N GLN A 148 13.16 -0.22 2.75
CA GLN A 148 13.82 1.05 3.08
C GLN A 148 13.89 1.32 4.60
N ASN A 149 12.98 0.72 5.38
CA ASN A 149 12.95 0.81 6.84
C ASN A 149 13.56 -0.43 7.52
N ASN A 150 14.38 -1.20 6.79
CA ASN A 150 15.05 -2.42 7.25
C ASN A 150 14.10 -3.55 7.67
N ILE A 151 12.87 -3.56 7.17
CA ILE A 151 11.91 -4.65 7.39
C ILE A 151 12.01 -5.65 6.23
N ASN A 152 12.12 -6.94 6.55
CA ASN A 152 12.23 -7.99 5.55
C ASN A 152 10.88 -8.22 4.86
N ALA A 153 10.78 -7.91 3.57
CA ALA A 153 9.53 -8.00 2.82
C ALA A 153 9.70 -8.59 1.41
N PHE A 154 8.72 -9.40 0.98
CA PHE A 154 8.66 -10.01 -0.35
C PHE A 154 7.26 -9.84 -0.95
N VAL A 155 7.17 -9.64 -2.26
CA VAL A 155 5.88 -9.68 -2.97
C VAL A 155 5.65 -11.09 -3.50
N ILE A 156 4.53 -11.70 -3.12
CA ILE A 156 4.12 -12.98 -3.68
C ILE A 156 3.67 -12.73 -5.11
N ARG A 157 4.30 -13.40 -6.08
CA ARG A 157 3.93 -13.29 -7.50
C ARG A 157 4.34 -14.55 -8.23
N GLU A 158 3.52 -14.97 -9.20
CA GLU A 158 3.92 -16.01 -10.13
C GLU A 158 5.16 -15.56 -10.92
N LYS A 159 6.09 -16.48 -11.20
CA LYS A 159 7.12 -16.24 -12.20
C LYS A 159 6.39 -15.97 -13.51
N THR A 160 6.50 -14.73 -13.98
CA THR A 160 6.02 -14.40 -15.32
C THR A 160 7.13 -14.85 -16.25
N ASP A 161 6.84 -15.79 -17.14
CA ASP A 161 7.75 -16.23 -18.20
C ASP A 161 8.25 -15.05 -19.07
#